data_AF-A0A928JNW6-F1
#
_entry.id   AF-A0A928JNW6-F1
#
_cell.length_a   1.000
_cell.length_b   1.000
_cell.length_c   1.000
_cell.angle_alpha   90.00
_cell.angle_beta   90.00
_cell.angle_gamma   90.00
#
_symmetry.space_group_name_H-M   'P 1'
#
loop_
_entity.id
_entity.type
_entity.pdbx_description
1 polymer ?
#
loop_
_entity_poly.entity_id
_entity_poly.type
_entity_poly.pdbx_seq_one_letter_code
_entity_poly.pdbx_strand_id
1 'polypeptide(L)'
;MIERIRKRFIHVTILSVLMALLLIMGTFNFVAFRSVRTNADLILDLMANNGGDFPDRIPEEYKGIIEGFGHAAAFADQNGINEEFEEDNLENRARYFNNNALQSERHHTFSPVTDETPYETRYFSVVLDDKNEPLSVNTGRIASVNEEDATRYAQSLQHIGATESGFLGVYRYRVQKAQNGTMYLFLDCSSDLYNSIYLLIVSLMIAAAALLLISMLVILFSKRAIRPIQESYDKQRKFITNAGHELKTPLAIIDSCTEVLEMTEGENKWTEGIHEQVGRLTTMTGELISMAKMAESDLELNKRDLDLSELCRETLEPFGLMAEEQGLGYVMDITPDIPFFGNEQTLKQLCSILADNAVKYAAPGTTIYMTLKKKGRRLHLSSDNVAEGIRKGNRNELFERFYRGDTSHSQETKGYGIGLSMAQTITELHNGRISANSEDGERLKITASFPERGGSARAIRKVTKQQEKYHKKNAKEEEKRLSNA
;
A
#
# COMPACT_ATOMS: atom_id res chain seq x y z
N MET A 1 -10.54 -15.57 6.40
CA MET A 1 -10.12 -14.71 5.26
C MET A 1 -10.84 -13.36 5.18
N ILE A 2 -12.18 -13.31 5.20
CA ILE A 2 -12.94 -12.07 4.95
C ILE A 2 -12.66 -10.95 5.95
N GLU A 3 -12.51 -11.25 7.25
CA GLU A 3 -12.17 -10.20 8.22
C GLU A 3 -10.81 -9.56 7.94
N ARG A 4 -9.84 -10.34 7.42
CA ARG A 4 -8.54 -9.80 6.98
C ARG A 4 -8.72 -8.88 5.76
N ILE A 5 -9.56 -9.27 4.79
CA ILE A 5 -9.88 -8.45 3.62
C ILE A 5 -10.56 -7.14 4.07
N ARG A 6 -11.56 -7.21 4.95
CA ARG A 6 -12.24 -6.05 5.53
C ARG A 6 -11.27 -5.11 6.23
N LYS A 7 -10.41 -5.64 7.12
CA LYS A 7 -9.42 -4.84 7.84
C LYS A 7 -8.44 -4.16 6.89
N ARG A 8 -7.97 -4.86 5.85
CA ARG A 8 -7.08 -4.29 4.82
C ARG A 8 -7.78 -3.20 4.02
N PHE A 9 -9.01 -3.43 3.56
CA PHE A 9 -9.79 -2.44 2.84
C PHE A 9 -9.97 -1.16 3.67
N ILE A 10 -10.41 -1.30 4.94
CA ILE A 10 -10.56 -0.16 5.85
C ILE A 10 -9.23 0.59 6.03
N HIS A 11 -8.13 -0.12 6.26
CA HIS A 11 -6.81 0.52 6.44
C HIS A 11 -6.36 1.28 5.19
N VAL A 12 -6.50 0.70 4.01
CA VAL A 12 -6.08 1.32 2.75
C VAL A 12 -6.90 2.59 2.49
N THR A 13 -8.22 2.54 2.70
CA THR A 13 -9.10 3.70 2.51
C THR A 13 -8.83 4.82 3.52
N ILE A 14 -8.62 4.49 4.80
CA ILE A 14 -8.29 5.50 5.81
C ILE A 14 -6.92 6.14 5.51
N LEU A 15 -5.94 5.33 5.10
CA LEU A 15 -4.60 5.83 4.76
C LEU A 15 -4.61 6.74 3.52
N SER A 16 -5.39 6.40 2.49
CA SER A 16 -5.50 7.23 1.28
C SER A 16 -6.18 8.57 1.57
N VAL A 17 -7.24 8.56 2.39
CA VAL A 17 -7.93 9.79 2.82
C VAL A 17 -7.01 10.65 3.69
N LEU A 18 -6.27 10.05 4.63
CA LEU A 18 -5.28 10.78 5.44
C LEU A 18 -4.23 11.45 4.57
N MET A 19 -3.69 10.75 3.58
CA MET A 19 -2.68 11.29 2.66
C MET A 19 -3.24 12.47 1.85
N ALA A 20 -4.47 12.37 1.37
CA ALA A 20 -5.14 13.45 0.65
C ALA A 20 -5.37 14.69 1.54
N LEU A 21 -5.83 14.49 2.79
CA LEU A 21 -6.03 15.59 3.74
C LEU A 21 -4.72 16.30 4.08
N LEU A 22 -3.63 15.54 4.31
CA LEU A 22 -2.31 16.11 4.57
C LEU A 22 -1.79 16.93 3.39
N LEU A 23 -2.02 16.46 2.16
CA LEU A 23 -1.62 17.19 0.95
C LEU A 23 -2.38 18.51 0.83
N ILE A 24 -3.72 18.48 0.92
CA ILE A 24 -4.56 19.68 0.81
C ILE A 24 -4.25 20.69 1.91
N MET A 25 -4.18 20.22 3.16
CA MET A 25 -3.87 21.06 4.32
C MET A 25 -2.47 21.65 4.22
N GLY A 26 -1.48 20.85 3.79
CA GLY A 26 -0.11 21.29 3.60
C GLY A 26 0.00 22.37 2.53
N THR A 27 -0.66 22.19 1.39
CA THR A 27 -0.67 23.21 0.32
C THR A 27 -1.34 24.50 0.76
N PHE A 28 -2.48 24.43 1.45
CA PHE A 28 -3.22 25.60 1.89
C PHE A 28 -2.42 26.42 2.92
N ASN A 29 -1.89 25.77 3.95
CA ASN A 29 -1.10 26.44 4.98
C ASN A 29 0.24 26.98 4.44
N PHE A 30 0.85 26.28 3.48
CA PHE A 30 2.06 26.75 2.82
C PHE A 30 1.79 28.03 2.01
N VAL A 31 0.68 28.08 1.26
CA VAL A 31 0.26 29.29 0.52
C VAL A 31 -0.03 30.44 1.48
N ALA A 32 -0.74 30.18 2.58
CA ALA A 32 -1.05 31.20 3.60
C ALA A 32 0.24 31.79 4.21
N PHE A 33 1.18 30.93 4.64
CA PHE A 33 2.46 31.39 5.20
C PHE A 33 3.33 32.11 4.17
N ARG A 34 3.37 31.59 2.93
CA ARG A 34 4.08 32.24 1.83
C ARG A 34 3.52 33.64 1.57
N SER A 35 2.19 33.79 1.55
CA SER A 35 1.51 35.08 1.37
C SER A 35 1.97 36.11 2.41
N VAL A 36 1.96 35.75 3.69
CA VAL A 36 2.45 36.63 4.78
C VAL A 36 3.89 37.05 4.56
N ARG A 37 4.78 36.11 4.24
CA ARG A 37 6.20 36.42 3.99
C ARG A 37 6.37 37.37 2.81
N THR A 38 5.68 37.08 1.71
CA THR A 38 5.82 37.86 0.48
C THR A 38 5.25 39.28 0.63
N ASN A 39 4.10 39.43 1.27
CA ASN A 39 3.53 40.75 1.56
C ASN A 39 4.46 41.57 2.47
N ALA A 40 5.04 40.93 3.49
CA ALA A 40 6.01 41.58 4.35
C ALA A 40 7.26 42.04 3.57
N ASP A 41 7.75 41.23 2.63
CA ASP A 41 8.86 41.59 1.76
C ASP A 41 8.51 42.77 0.85
N LEU A 42 7.32 42.80 0.27
CA LEU A 42 6.85 43.89 -0.58
C LEU A 42 6.83 45.23 0.18
N ILE A 43 6.27 45.25 1.39
CA ILE A 43 6.21 46.46 2.25
C ILE A 43 7.62 46.89 2.65
N LEU A 44 8.48 45.96 3.05
CA LEU A 44 9.86 46.27 3.39
C LEU A 44 10.67 46.78 2.18
N ASP A 45 10.38 46.32 0.95
CA ASP A 45 11.03 46.82 -0.28
C ASP A 45 10.57 48.24 -0.61
N LEU A 46 9.27 48.51 -0.47
CA LEU A 46 8.69 49.85 -0.61
C LEU A 46 9.38 50.84 0.34
N MET A 47 9.53 50.48 1.62
CA MET A 47 10.19 51.34 2.62
C MET A 47 11.70 51.47 2.37
N ALA A 48 12.37 50.38 1.99
CA ALA A 48 13.80 50.38 1.69
C ALA A 48 14.15 51.36 0.55
N ASN A 49 13.35 51.37 -0.51
CA ASN A 49 13.53 52.28 -1.64
C ASN A 49 13.26 53.76 -1.31
N ASN A 50 12.65 54.03 -0.16
CA ASN A 50 12.26 55.37 0.26
C ASN A 50 12.92 55.78 1.59
N GLY A 51 14.16 55.33 1.82
CA GLY A 51 14.97 55.79 2.96
C GLY A 51 14.53 55.23 4.31
N GLY A 52 13.79 54.13 4.32
CA GLY A 52 13.31 53.46 5.52
C GLY A 52 11.97 53.99 6.05
N ASP A 53 11.25 54.76 5.24
CA ASP A 53 9.90 55.28 5.53
C ASP A 53 8.95 55.06 4.34
N PHE A 54 7.64 55.14 4.56
CA PHE A 54 6.67 55.08 3.47
C PHE A 54 6.72 56.33 2.58
N PRO A 55 6.52 56.19 1.26
CA PRO A 55 6.39 57.35 0.37
C PRO A 55 5.08 58.11 0.64
N ASP A 56 5.05 59.41 0.35
CA ASP A 56 3.87 60.27 0.52
C ASP A 56 2.62 59.74 -0.22
N ARG A 57 2.84 59.06 -1.35
CA ARG A 57 1.84 58.29 -2.08
C ARG A 57 2.43 56.95 -2.48
N ILE A 58 1.68 55.88 -2.26
CA ILE A 58 2.07 54.55 -2.69
C ILE A 58 2.02 54.52 -4.24
N PRO A 59 3.10 54.11 -4.92
CA PRO A 59 3.08 54.00 -6.37
C PRO A 59 2.06 52.94 -6.82
N GLU A 60 1.36 53.20 -7.94
CA GLU A 60 0.31 52.31 -8.44
C GLU A 60 0.79 50.88 -8.72
N GLU A 61 2.08 50.71 -9.03
CA GLU A 61 2.69 49.38 -9.22
C GLU A 61 2.73 48.53 -7.94
N TYR A 62 2.56 49.12 -6.75
CA TYR A 62 2.49 48.39 -5.48
C TYR A 62 1.04 48.18 -5.02
N LYS A 63 0.08 48.99 -5.49
CA LYS A 63 -1.31 48.95 -5.03
C LYS A 63 -2.03 47.70 -5.52
N GLY A 64 -2.90 47.14 -4.67
CA GLY A 64 -3.73 46.01 -5.08
C GLY A 64 -2.97 44.71 -5.34
N ILE A 65 -1.66 44.62 -5.09
CA ILE A 65 -0.89 43.39 -5.26
C ILE A 65 -1.19 42.42 -4.11
N ILE A 66 -1.63 41.21 -4.44
CA ILE A 66 -1.64 40.04 -3.55
C ILE A 66 -0.73 38.99 -4.21
N GLU A 67 0.56 39.01 -3.89
CA GLU A 67 1.50 38.09 -4.54
C GLU A 67 1.19 36.62 -4.18
N GLY A 68 0.89 35.82 -5.21
CA GLY A 68 0.36 34.45 -5.10
C GLY A 68 -1.03 34.28 -5.70
N PHE A 69 -1.80 35.37 -5.83
CA PHE A 69 -3.10 35.41 -6.52
C PHE A 69 -3.15 36.46 -7.67
N GLY A 70 -2.21 37.42 -7.72
CA GLY A 70 -2.15 38.49 -8.71
C GLY A 70 -2.69 39.82 -8.16
N HIS A 71 -2.95 40.82 -9.03
CA HIS A 71 -3.69 42.01 -8.63
C HIS A 71 -5.07 41.59 -8.09
N ALA A 72 -5.44 42.02 -6.88
CA ALA A 72 -6.78 41.88 -6.33
C ALA A 72 -7.85 42.40 -7.31
N ALA A 73 -7.50 43.41 -8.12
CA ALA A 73 -8.34 43.94 -9.21
C ALA A 73 -8.70 42.88 -10.27
N ALA A 74 -7.81 41.93 -10.59
CA ALA A 74 -8.08 40.87 -11.56
C ALA A 74 -9.11 39.85 -11.04
N PHE A 75 -9.24 39.70 -9.72
CA PHE A 75 -10.27 38.86 -9.08
C PHE A 75 -11.66 39.54 -9.04
N ALA A 76 -11.68 40.88 -9.02
CA ALA A 76 -12.91 41.68 -9.09
C ALA A 76 -13.43 41.80 -10.54
N ASP A 77 -12.52 41.94 -11.51
CA ASP A 77 -12.83 42.05 -12.94
C ASP A 77 -13.42 40.74 -13.51
N GLN A 78 -12.89 39.57 -13.11
CA GLN A 78 -13.46 38.26 -13.49
C GLN A 78 -14.87 37.98 -12.92
N ASN A 79 -15.28 38.71 -11.87
CA ASN A 79 -16.61 38.60 -11.26
C ASN A 79 -17.54 39.76 -11.65
N GLY A 80 -17.18 40.56 -12.65
CA GLY A 80 -18.04 41.60 -13.23
C GLY A 80 -18.25 42.83 -12.35
N ILE A 81 -17.28 43.21 -11.53
CA ILE A 81 -17.38 44.35 -10.61
C ILE A 81 -16.63 45.57 -11.18
N ASN A 82 -16.93 45.97 -12.41
CA ASN A 82 -16.38 47.18 -13.03
C ASN A 82 -17.48 47.88 -13.84
N GLU A 83 -18.40 48.59 -13.17
CA GLU A 83 -19.23 49.60 -13.84
C GLU A 83 -18.57 50.97 -13.71
N GLU A 84 -18.60 51.69 -14.83
CA GLU A 84 -17.94 52.97 -15.09
C GLU A 84 -18.41 54.07 -14.15
N PHE A 85 -17.47 54.88 -13.66
CA PHE A 85 -17.72 55.99 -12.73
C PHE A 85 -18.45 57.13 -13.43
N GLU A 86 -19.71 57.39 -13.06
CA GLU A 86 -20.35 58.70 -13.25
C GLU A 86 -20.45 59.43 -11.91
N GLU A 87 -19.98 60.69 -11.90
CA GLU A 87 -19.55 61.46 -10.72
C GLU A 87 -20.68 61.88 -9.75
N ASP A 88 -21.96 61.62 -10.07
CA ASP A 88 -23.09 62.30 -9.40
C ASP A 88 -24.09 61.39 -8.69
N ASN A 89 -23.79 60.09 -8.51
CA ASN A 89 -24.73 59.15 -7.87
C ASN A 89 -24.31 58.74 -6.44
N LEU A 90 -24.99 59.30 -5.44
CA LEU A 90 -24.81 59.01 -4.01
C LEU A 90 -24.99 57.52 -3.66
N GLU A 91 -25.82 56.80 -4.42
CA GLU A 91 -26.11 55.37 -4.20
C GLU A 91 -24.94 54.48 -4.64
N ASN A 92 -24.22 54.90 -5.69
CA ASN A 92 -22.99 54.25 -6.14
C ASN A 92 -21.83 54.48 -5.16
N ARG A 93 -21.73 55.68 -4.56
CA ARG A 93 -20.78 55.94 -3.46
C ARG A 93 -21.07 55.04 -2.25
N ALA A 94 -22.34 54.84 -1.89
CA ALA A 94 -22.72 53.96 -0.78
C ALA A 94 -22.38 52.49 -1.06
N ARG A 95 -22.57 51.99 -2.29
CA ARG A 95 -22.13 50.63 -2.70
C ARG A 95 -20.61 50.47 -2.68
N TYR A 96 -19.87 51.47 -3.15
CA TYR A 96 -18.40 51.45 -3.14
C TYR A 96 -17.86 51.41 -1.71
N PHE A 97 -18.42 52.24 -0.81
CA PHE A 97 -18.11 52.19 0.61
C PHE A 97 -18.49 50.86 1.25
N ASN A 98 -19.64 50.26 0.93
CA ASN A 98 -20.07 48.99 1.51
C ASN A 98 -19.24 47.79 1.01
N ASN A 99 -18.81 47.78 -0.25
CA ASN A 99 -17.95 46.73 -0.80
C ASN A 99 -16.51 46.82 -0.26
N ASN A 100 -15.99 48.03 -0.03
CA ASN A 100 -14.70 48.21 0.64
C ASN A 100 -14.80 47.98 2.15
N ALA A 101 -15.94 48.30 2.78
CA ALA A 101 -16.19 47.96 4.19
C ALA A 101 -16.24 46.44 4.41
N LEU A 102 -16.82 45.67 3.48
CA LEU A 102 -16.78 44.20 3.45
C LEU A 102 -15.37 43.61 3.18
N GLN A 103 -14.42 44.40 2.68
CA GLN A 103 -13.00 44.05 2.65
C GLN A 103 -12.31 44.38 3.98
N SER A 104 -12.70 45.46 4.67
CA SER A 104 -12.12 45.87 5.95
C SER A 104 -12.42 44.90 7.12
N GLU A 105 -13.53 44.16 7.07
CA GLU A 105 -13.89 43.22 8.14
C GLU A 105 -13.34 41.80 7.97
N ARG A 106 -12.64 41.49 6.86
CA ARG A 106 -12.11 40.14 6.62
C ARG A 106 -10.64 40.04 6.99
N HIS A 107 -10.40 39.53 8.20
CA HIS A 107 -9.18 38.92 8.73
C HIS A 107 -7.94 38.98 7.81
N HIS A 108 -6.98 39.84 8.19
CA HIS A 108 -5.62 40.20 7.73
C HIS A 108 -4.75 39.25 6.87
N THR A 109 -5.19 38.06 6.49
CA THR A 109 -4.36 37.06 5.79
C THR A 109 -4.04 37.44 4.33
N PHE A 110 -4.83 38.34 3.72
CA PHE A 110 -4.73 38.75 2.31
C PHE A 110 -5.13 40.21 2.08
N SER A 111 -4.63 41.15 2.89
CA SER A 111 -4.85 42.57 2.57
C SER A 111 -3.89 43.03 1.47
N PRO A 112 -4.39 43.53 0.33
CA PRO A 112 -3.53 44.18 -0.65
C PRO A 112 -2.89 45.43 -0.05
N VAL A 113 -1.76 45.87 -0.61
CA VAL A 113 -1.22 47.19 -0.28
C VAL A 113 -2.20 48.25 -0.76
N THR A 114 -2.60 49.13 0.14
CA THR A 114 -3.58 50.22 -0.06
C THR A 114 -3.01 51.53 0.47
N ASP A 115 -3.65 52.65 0.12
CA ASP A 115 -3.25 53.97 0.62
C ASP A 115 -3.32 54.10 2.17
N GLU A 116 -4.01 53.18 2.86
CA GLU A 116 -4.07 53.10 4.34
C GLU A 116 -2.89 52.33 4.96
N THR A 117 -2.15 51.55 4.16
CA THR A 117 -1.03 50.71 4.64
C THR A 117 0.00 51.47 5.49
N PRO A 118 0.40 52.73 5.19
CA PRO A 118 1.35 53.49 6.01
C PRO A 118 0.85 53.81 7.42
N TYR A 119 -0.47 53.84 7.62
CA TYR A 119 -1.10 54.16 8.89
C TYR A 119 -1.36 52.91 9.73
N GLU A 120 -1.60 51.77 9.09
CA GLU A 120 -1.83 50.48 9.74
C GLU A 120 -0.54 49.70 10.02
N THR A 121 0.52 49.98 9.27
CA THR A 121 1.78 49.25 9.36
C THR A 121 2.60 49.67 10.57
N ARG A 122 2.95 48.69 11.40
CA ARG A 122 3.85 48.87 12.54
C ARG A 122 5.26 48.45 12.15
N TYR A 123 6.21 49.37 12.20
CA TYR A 123 7.61 49.14 11.82
C TYR A 123 8.57 50.04 12.61
N PHE A 124 9.85 49.69 12.56
CA PHE A 124 10.94 50.52 13.02
C PHE A 124 12.18 50.34 12.14
N SER A 125 13.07 51.32 12.16
CA SER A 125 14.32 51.29 11.41
C SER A 125 15.51 51.77 12.24
N VAL A 126 16.68 51.21 11.97
CA VAL A 126 17.94 51.57 12.63
C VAL A 126 19.04 51.65 11.59
N VAL A 127 19.84 52.71 11.61
CA VAL A 127 21.06 52.83 10.82
C VAL A 127 22.24 52.69 11.77
N LEU A 128 23.07 51.67 11.57
CA LEU A 128 24.30 51.45 12.32
C LEU A 128 25.51 51.84 11.48
N ASP A 129 26.53 52.41 12.11
CA ASP A 129 27.83 52.63 11.48
C ASP A 129 28.67 51.33 11.41
N ASP A 130 29.86 51.41 10.82
CA ASP A 130 30.80 50.28 10.73
C ASP A 130 31.33 49.82 12.10
N LYS A 131 31.13 50.62 13.16
CA LYS A 131 31.51 50.32 14.55
C LYS A 131 30.33 49.80 15.38
N ASN A 132 29.18 49.53 14.76
CA ASN A 132 27.98 48.99 15.39
C ASN A 132 27.31 49.99 16.37
N GLU A 133 27.55 51.29 16.18
CA GLU A 133 26.92 52.40 16.92
C GLU A 133 25.71 52.96 16.14
N PRO A 134 24.60 53.32 16.81
CA PRO A 134 23.41 53.84 16.14
C PRO A 134 23.62 55.28 15.64
N LEU A 135 23.49 55.47 14.33
CA LEU A 135 23.48 56.79 13.67
C LEU A 135 22.08 57.40 13.60
N SER A 136 21.06 56.57 13.45
CA SER A 136 19.65 56.97 13.40
C SER A 136 18.77 55.83 13.85
N VAL A 137 17.76 56.13 14.66
CA VAL A 137 16.77 55.17 15.15
C VAL A 137 15.38 55.77 14.96
N ASN A 138 14.49 55.06 14.28
CA ASN A 138 13.10 55.45 14.10
C ASN A 138 12.18 54.38 14.66
N THR A 139 11.54 54.67 15.79
CA THR A 139 10.52 53.83 16.43
C THR A 139 9.14 54.51 16.46
N GLY A 140 8.93 55.57 15.69
CA GLY A 140 7.71 56.39 15.76
C GLY A 140 6.41 55.68 15.35
N ARG A 141 6.53 54.53 14.68
CA ARG A 141 5.40 53.73 14.17
C ARG A 141 5.22 52.41 14.92
N ILE A 142 5.87 52.24 16.07
CA ILE A 142 5.72 51.05 16.92
C ILE A 142 5.80 51.41 18.40
N ALA A 143 4.76 51.06 19.18
CA ALA A 143 4.74 51.32 20.62
C ALA A 143 5.43 50.22 21.45
N SER A 144 5.62 49.03 20.87
CA SER A 144 6.17 47.85 21.57
C SER A 144 7.70 47.79 21.61
N VAL A 145 8.40 48.71 20.94
CA VAL A 145 9.86 48.73 20.83
C VAL A 145 10.37 50.14 21.10
N ASN A 146 11.24 50.30 22.09
CA ASN A 146 11.94 51.56 22.34
C ASN A 146 13.26 51.64 21.55
N GLU A 147 13.93 52.79 21.56
CA GLU A 147 15.17 53.00 20.78
C GLU A 147 16.31 52.05 21.19
N GLU A 148 16.40 51.70 22.47
CA GLU A 148 17.43 50.81 23.01
C GLU A 148 17.22 49.36 22.55
N ASP A 149 15.97 48.91 22.54
CA ASP A 149 15.55 47.60 22.04
C ASP A 149 15.71 47.53 20.51
N ALA A 150 15.33 48.58 19.78
CA ALA A 150 15.53 48.68 18.33
C ALA A 150 17.02 48.54 17.96
N THR A 151 17.88 49.27 18.67
CA THR A 151 19.33 49.21 18.49
C THR A 151 19.85 47.80 18.78
N ARG A 152 19.40 47.17 19.87
CA ARG A 152 19.77 45.79 20.22
C ARG A 152 19.37 44.79 19.13
N TYR A 153 18.18 44.93 18.55
CA TYR A 153 17.75 44.08 17.42
C TYR A 153 18.67 44.25 16.21
N ALA A 154 18.99 45.48 15.82
CA ALA A 154 19.88 45.75 14.68
C ALA A 154 21.31 45.21 14.92
N GLN A 155 21.88 45.47 16.10
CA GLN A 155 23.21 44.98 16.47
C GLN A 155 23.28 43.44 16.49
N SER A 156 22.20 42.78 16.92
CA SER A 156 22.12 41.31 16.90
C SER A 156 22.19 40.76 15.48
N LEU A 157 21.55 41.41 14.50
CA LEU A 157 21.62 41.01 13.09
C LEU A 157 23.01 41.27 12.49
N GLN A 158 23.64 42.38 12.85
CA GLN A 158 25.01 42.69 12.41
C GLN A 158 26.02 41.67 12.96
N HIS A 159 25.92 41.31 14.25
CA HIS A 159 26.80 40.33 14.89
C HIS A 159 26.64 38.91 14.30
N ILE A 160 25.42 38.51 13.94
CA ILE A 160 25.14 37.19 13.37
C ILE A 160 25.50 37.13 11.88
N GLY A 161 25.81 38.27 11.24
CA GLY A 161 26.05 38.33 9.80
C GLY A 161 24.79 37.96 9.02
N ALA A 162 23.64 38.49 9.44
CA ALA A 162 22.34 38.19 8.87
C ALA A 162 22.28 38.45 7.36
N THR A 163 21.48 37.64 6.66
CA THR A 163 21.20 37.81 5.23
C THR A 163 20.40 39.07 4.94
N GLU A 164 20.30 39.47 3.67
CA GLU A 164 19.58 40.68 3.25
C GLU A 164 18.12 40.73 3.72
N SER A 165 17.47 39.59 3.96
CA SER A 165 16.19 39.52 4.66
C SER A 165 16.09 38.27 5.53
N GLY A 166 15.27 38.32 6.59
CA GLY A 166 15.00 37.19 7.47
C GLY A 166 13.83 37.45 8.42
N PHE A 167 13.59 36.54 9.36
CA PHE A 167 12.68 36.77 10.47
C PHE A 167 13.50 36.79 11.77
N LEU A 168 13.16 37.73 12.66
CA LEU A 168 13.65 37.79 14.03
C LEU A 168 12.45 37.79 14.96
N GLY A 169 12.08 36.61 15.47
CA GLY A 169 10.84 36.43 16.22
C GLY A 169 9.61 36.72 15.35
N VAL A 170 8.82 37.72 15.73
CA VAL A 170 7.63 38.18 14.99
C VAL A 170 7.94 39.24 13.93
N TYR A 171 9.18 39.74 13.89
CA TYR A 171 9.56 40.81 12.97
C TYR A 171 10.17 40.22 11.69
N ARG A 172 9.63 40.60 10.53
CA ARG A 172 10.33 40.42 9.25
C ARG A 172 11.34 41.56 9.14
N TYR A 173 12.59 41.25 8.79
CA TYR A 173 13.61 42.26 8.61
C TYR A 173 14.19 42.29 7.19
N ARG A 174 14.70 43.46 6.82
CA ARG A 174 15.51 43.68 5.63
C ARG A 174 16.74 44.54 5.96
N VAL A 175 17.87 44.20 5.35
CA VAL A 175 19.17 44.87 5.55
C VAL A 175 19.59 45.51 4.22
N GLN A 176 19.94 46.79 4.24
CA GLN A 176 20.37 47.53 3.05
C GLN A 176 21.52 48.50 3.39
N LYS A 177 22.42 48.75 2.44
CA LYS A 177 23.47 49.76 2.60
C LYS A 177 22.86 51.17 2.50
N ALA A 178 23.17 52.01 3.49
CA ALA A 178 22.82 53.43 3.52
C ALA A 178 24.06 54.30 3.26
N GLN A 179 23.88 55.61 3.09
CA GLN A 179 24.98 56.54 2.76
C GLN A 179 26.09 56.55 3.82
N ASN A 180 25.75 56.40 5.10
CA ASN A 180 26.69 56.46 6.23
C ASN A 180 26.74 55.17 7.07
N GLY A 181 26.32 54.01 6.53
CA GLY A 181 26.32 52.77 7.31
C GLY A 181 25.38 51.71 6.74
N THR A 182 24.88 50.83 7.59
CA THR A 182 23.91 49.79 7.21
C THR A 182 22.56 50.06 7.88
N MET A 183 21.50 50.11 7.06
CA MET A 183 20.12 50.27 7.52
C MET A 183 19.47 48.90 7.74
N TYR A 184 18.82 48.76 8.89
CA TYR A 184 18.04 47.62 9.30
C TYR A 184 16.58 48.04 9.44
N LEU A 185 15.71 47.47 8.61
CA LEU A 185 14.27 47.69 8.63
C LEU A 185 13.58 46.49 9.26
N PHE A 186 12.62 46.74 10.15
CA PHE A 186 11.86 45.72 10.85
C PHE A 186 10.36 46.01 10.72
N LEU A 187 9.62 45.03 10.23
CA LEU A 187 8.18 45.06 10.08
C LEU A 187 7.53 44.09 11.08
N ASP A 188 6.56 44.56 11.85
CA ASP A 188 5.81 43.74 12.81
C ASP A 188 4.79 42.84 12.09
N CYS A 189 5.10 41.55 11.99
CA CYS A 189 4.22 40.53 11.43
C CYS A 189 3.50 39.72 12.52
N SER A 190 3.43 40.20 13.77
CA SER A 190 2.81 39.47 14.89
C SER A 190 1.40 39.01 14.56
N SER A 191 0.51 39.92 14.18
CA SER A 191 -0.88 39.62 13.82
C SER A 191 -0.99 38.60 12.70
N ASP A 192 -0.19 38.73 11.65
CA ASP A 192 -0.23 37.85 10.47
C ASP A 192 0.31 36.44 10.77
N LEU A 193 1.35 36.36 11.59
CA LEU A 193 1.89 35.09 12.07
C LEU A 193 0.92 34.39 13.01
N TYR A 194 0.27 35.12 13.93
CA TYR A 194 -0.77 34.56 14.80
C TYR A 194 -1.97 34.06 13.99
N ASN A 195 -2.41 34.81 12.98
CA ASN A 195 -3.48 34.38 12.08
C ASN A 195 -3.09 33.13 11.29
N SER A 196 -1.85 33.06 10.79
CA SER A 196 -1.34 31.88 10.10
C SER A 196 -1.31 30.64 11.01
N ILE A 197 -0.89 30.80 12.26
CA ILE A 197 -0.90 29.72 13.26
C ILE A 197 -2.34 29.32 13.61
N TYR A 198 -3.25 30.28 13.77
CA TYR A 198 -4.66 30.02 14.03
C TYR A 198 -5.30 29.22 12.88
N LEU A 199 -5.07 29.61 11.63
CA LEU A 199 -5.53 28.88 10.44
C LEU A 199 -4.95 27.46 10.37
N LEU A 200 -3.69 27.28 10.75
CA LEU A 200 -3.06 25.95 10.84
C LEU A 200 -3.78 25.07 11.85
N ILE A 201 -4.07 25.59 13.05
CA ILE A 201 -4.76 24.83 14.11
C ILE A 201 -6.19 24.49 13.69
N VAL A 202 -6.94 25.47 13.17
CA VAL A 202 -8.33 25.27 12.73
C VAL A 202 -8.40 24.26 11.58
N SER A 203 -7.52 24.38 10.57
CA SER A 203 -7.48 23.42 9.46
C SER A 203 -7.10 22.00 9.92
N LEU A 204 -6.22 21.86 10.93
CA LEU A 204 -5.89 20.56 11.52
C LEU A 204 -7.09 19.94 12.25
N MET A 205 -7.84 20.74 13.00
CA MET A 205 -9.04 20.29 13.72
C MET A 205 -10.13 19.82 12.75
N ILE A 206 -10.34 20.57 11.65
CA ILE A 206 -11.29 20.20 10.59
C ILE A 206 -10.85 18.89 9.92
N ALA A 207 -9.56 18.75 9.58
CA ALA A 207 -9.02 17.53 8.98
C ALA A 207 -9.19 16.31 9.92
N ALA A 208 -8.94 16.48 11.21
CA ALA A 208 -9.14 15.42 12.20
C ALA A 208 -10.62 15.02 12.33
N ALA A 209 -11.54 15.98 12.38
CA ALA A 209 -12.98 15.72 12.42
C ALA A 209 -13.47 15.01 11.16
N ALA A 210 -13.02 15.46 9.98
CA ALA A 210 -13.34 14.83 8.70
C ALA A 210 -12.81 13.39 8.63
N LEU A 211 -11.57 13.15 9.08
CA LEU A 211 -10.99 11.81 9.12
C LEU A 211 -11.77 10.86 10.04
N LEU A 212 -12.19 11.34 11.22
CA LEU A 212 -13.00 10.55 12.16
C LEU A 212 -14.36 10.20 11.57
N LEU A 213 -15.04 11.18 10.95
CA LEU A 213 -16.34 10.98 10.31
C LEU A 213 -16.23 9.97 9.17
N ILE A 214 -15.27 10.14 8.25
CA ILE A 214 -15.06 9.23 7.13
C ILE A 214 -14.70 7.83 7.65
N SER A 215 -13.84 7.72 8.65
CA SER A 215 -13.48 6.43 9.26
C SER A 215 -14.69 5.72 9.84
N MET A 216 -15.58 6.45 10.53
CA MET A 216 -16.83 5.91 11.06
C MET A 216 -17.73 5.40 9.93
N LEU A 217 -17.93 6.18 8.87
CA LEU A 217 -18.71 5.76 7.71
C LEU A 217 -18.12 4.52 7.03
N VAL A 218 -16.81 4.51 6.78
CA VAL A 218 -16.11 3.37 6.17
C VAL A 218 -16.31 2.11 7.01
N ILE A 219 -16.21 2.19 8.34
CA ILE A 219 -16.43 1.05 9.23
C ILE A 219 -17.88 0.54 9.12
N LEU A 220 -18.88 1.43 9.16
CA LEU A 220 -20.29 1.08 9.07
C LEU A 220 -20.65 0.44 7.71
N PHE A 221 -20.25 1.08 6.61
CA PHE A 221 -20.56 0.62 5.26
C PHE A 221 -19.70 -0.57 4.81
N SER A 222 -18.51 -0.78 5.40
CA SER A 222 -17.64 -1.92 5.06
C SER A 222 -18.34 -3.26 5.22
N LYS A 223 -19.19 -3.42 6.25
CA LYS A 223 -19.97 -4.64 6.47
C LYS A 223 -20.90 -4.91 5.29
N ARG A 224 -21.60 -3.88 4.80
CA ARG A 224 -22.56 -4.00 3.70
C ARG A 224 -21.86 -4.21 2.35
N ALA A 225 -20.74 -3.53 2.11
CA ALA A 225 -19.97 -3.64 0.87
C ALA A 225 -19.33 -5.04 0.71
N ILE A 226 -18.90 -5.67 1.81
CA ILE A 226 -18.20 -6.96 1.77
C ILE A 226 -19.18 -8.14 1.87
N ARG A 227 -20.36 -7.95 2.46
CA ARG A 227 -21.42 -8.98 2.55
C ARG A 227 -21.70 -9.72 1.23
N PRO A 228 -21.91 -9.07 0.06
CA PRO A 228 -22.18 -9.79 -1.18
C PRO A 228 -21.01 -10.69 -1.61
N ILE A 229 -19.77 -10.29 -1.32
CA ILE A 229 -18.59 -11.11 -1.56
C ILE A 229 -18.63 -12.37 -0.68
N GLN A 230 -18.95 -12.22 0.61
CA GLN A 230 -19.10 -13.36 1.53
C GLN A 230 -20.18 -14.32 1.06
N GLU A 231 -21.36 -13.79 0.74
CA GLU A 231 -22.49 -14.60 0.27
C GLU A 231 -22.15 -15.32 -1.04
N SER A 232 -21.40 -14.70 -1.95
CA SER A 232 -20.92 -15.37 -3.17
C SER A 232 -19.97 -16.52 -2.85
N TYR A 233 -19.01 -16.34 -1.94
CA TYR A 233 -18.10 -17.40 -1.51
C TYR A 233 -18.86 -18.56 -0.85
N ASP A 234 -19.81 -18.26 0.04
CA ASP A 234 -20.61 -19.29 0.71
C ASP A 234 -21.50 -20.06 -0.27
N LYS A 235 -22.06 -19.38 -1.28
CA LYS A 235 -22.82 -20.02 -2.36
C LYS A 235 -21.95 -20.94 -3.21
N GLN A 236 -20.75 -20.49 -3.58
CA GLN A 236 -19.79 -21.30 -4.34
C GLN A 236 -19.43 -22.59 -3.60
N ARG A 237 -19.17 -22.48 -2.28
CA ARG A 237 -18.85 -23.61 -1.42
C ARG A 237 -19.98 -24.62 -1.27
N LYS A 238 -21.21 -24.12 -1.11
CA LYS A 238 -22.40 -24.97 -1.09
C LYS A 238 -22.63 -25.64 -2.43
N PHE A 239 -22.43 -24.93 -3.54
CA PHE A 239 -22.56 -25.50 -4.88
C PHE A 239 -21.58 -26.65 -5.11
N ILE A 240 -20.28 -26.47 -4.79
CA ILE A 240 -19.27 -27.52 -4.94
C ILE A 240 -19.59 -28.75 -4.09
N THR A 241 -20.00 -28.53 -2.83
CA THR A 241 -20.32 -29.62 -1.91
C THR A 241 -21.55 -30.38 -2.38
N ASN A 242 -22.61 -29.67 -2.76
CA ASN A 242 -23.87 -30.27 -3.23
C ASN A 242 -23.68 -30.98 -4.56
N ALA A 243 -23.02 -30.34 -5.54
CA ALA A 243 -22.71 -30.96 -6.83
C ALA A 243 -21.97 -32.28 -6.66
N GLY A 244 -21.09 -32.37 -5.66
CA GLY A 244 -20.37 -33.61 -5.40
C GLY A 244 -21.23 -34.77 -4.88
N HIS A 245 -22.26 -34.47 -4.08
CA HIS A 245 -23.22 -35.48 -3.63
C HIS A 245 -24.21 -35.84 -4.75
N GLU A 246 -24.72 -34.82 -5.46
CA GLU A 246 -25.66 -34.99 -6.57
C GLU A 246 -25.06 -35.74 -7.76
N LEU A 247 -23.73 -35.72 -7.96
CA LEU A 247 -23.05 -36.52 -8.99
C LEU A 247 -22.74 -37.96 -8.56
N LYS A 248 -22.49 -38.21 -7.27
CA LYS A 248 -22.18 -39.57 -6.78
C LYS A 248 -23.39 -40.50 -6.78
N THR A 249 -24.56 -39.97 -6.42
CA THR A 249 -25.81 -40.74 -6.34
C THR A 249 -26.19 -41.41 -7.66
N PRO A 250 -26.27 -40.70 -8.81
CA PRO A 250 -26.63 -41.35 -10.07
C PRO A 250 -25.56 -42.37 -10.53
N LEU A 251 -24.27 -42.12 -10.26
CA LEU A 251 -23.22 -43.09 -10.56
C LEU A 251 -23.38 -44.39 -9.76
N ALA A 252 -23.67 -44.28 -8.46
CA ALA A 252 -23.94 -45.45 -7.62
C ALA A 252 -25.18 -46.22 -8.08
N ILE A 253 -26.23 -45.53 -8.52
CA ILE A 253 -27.44 -46.16 -9.07
C ILE A 253 -27.12 -46.91 -10.37
N ILE A 254 -26.35 -46.31 -11.28
CA ILE A 254 -25.93 -46.96 -12.53
C ILE A 254 -25.12 -48.23 -12.22
N ASP A 255 -24.20 -48.16 -11.25
CA ASP A 255 -23.39 -49.30 -10.81
C ASP A 255 -24.28 -50.44 -10.29
N SER A 256 -25.20 -50.14 -9.36
CA SER A 256 -26.12 -51.13 -8.80
C SER A 256 -27.09 -51.69 -9.84
N CYS A 257 -27.57 -50.89 -10.79
CA CYS A 257 -28.39 -51.39 -11.89
C CYS A 257 -27.62 -52.34 -12.80
N THR A 258 -26.32 -52.09 -13.00
CA THR A 258 -25.44 -52.96 -13.78
C THR A 258 -25.23 -54.29 -13.05
N GLU A 259 -24.98 -54.25 -11.74
CA GLU A 259 -24.84 -55.44 -10.89
C GLU A 259 -26.12 -56.30 -10.92
N VAL A 260 -27.30 -55.68 -10.84
CA VAL A 260 -28.59 -56.39 -10.97
C VAL A 260 -28.74 -57.04 -12.35
N LEU A 261 -28.27 -56.38 -13.41
CA LEU A 261 -28.34 -56.89 -14.78
C LEU A 261 -27.43 -58.13 -14.95
N GLU A 262 -26.24 -58.10 -14.35
CA GLU A 262 -25.31 -59.24 -14.29
C GLU A 262 -25.90 -60.43 -13.51
N MET A 263 -26.66 -60.17 -12.43
CA MET A 263 -27.36 -61.23 -11.70
C MET A 263 -28.44 -61.92 -12.54
N THR A 264 -29.07 -61.22 -13.48
CA THR A 264 -30.14 -61.77 -14.33
C THR A 264 -29.64 -62.39 -15.63
N GLU A 265 -28.66 -61.78 -16.29
CA GLU A 265 -28.23 -62.13 -17.65
C GLU A 265 -26.79 -62.66 -17.72
N GLY A 266 -26.07 -62.65 -16.59
CA GLY A 266 -24.64 -62.97 -16.51
C GLY A 266 -23.74 -61.78 -16.88
N GLU A 267 -22.52 -61.81 -16.36
CA GLU A 267 -21.48 -60.82 -16.69
C GLU A 267 -21.14 -60.88 -18.19
N ASN A 268 -21.05 -59.71 -18.82
CA ASN A 268 -20.64 -59.61 -20.21
C ASN A 268 -19.76 -58.38 -20.45
N LYS A 269 -19.16 -58.30 -21.64
CA LYS A 269 -18.22 -57.21 -21.99
C LYS A 269 -18.83 -55.80 -21.87
N TRP A 270 -20.15 -55.66 -21.96
CA TRP A 270 -20.82 -54.38 -21.81
C TRP A 270 -20.99 -54.00 -20.35
N THR A 271 -21.34 -54.95 -19.47
CA THR A 271 -21.47 -54.68 -18.03
C THR A 271 -20.12 -54.40 -17.39
N GLU A 272 -19.09 -55.16 -17.77
CA GLU A 272 -17.68 -54.89 -17.42
C GLU A 272 -17.26 -53.48 -17.86
N GLY A 273 -17.58 -53.10 -19.11
CA GLY A 273 -17.31 -51.76 -19.63
C GLY A 273 -18.06 -50.64 -18.90
N ILE A 274 -19.30 -50.89 -18.46
CA ILE A 274 -20.08 -49.94 -17.67
C ILE A 274 -19.46 -49.75 -16.28
N HIS A 275 -19.10 -50.83 -15.58
CA HIS A 275 -18.40 -50.76 -14.28
C HIS A 275 -17.09 -49.97 -14.40
N GLU A 276 -16.31 -50.18 -15.46
CA GLU A 276 -15.10 -49.41 -15.71
C GLU A 276 -15.39 -47.91 -15.89
N GLN A 277 -16.41 -47.55 -16.68
CA GLN A 277 -16.77 -46.14 -16.88
C GLN A 277 -17.37 -45.48 -15.62
N VAL A 278 -18.17 -46.20 -14.84
CA VAL A 278 -18.73 -45.70 -13.57
C VAL A 278 -17.63 -45.49 -12.54
N GLY A 279 -16.70 -46.44 -12.39
CA GLY A 279 -15.52 -46.28 -11.54
C GLY A 279 -14.70 -45.07 -11.96
N ARG A 280 -14.47 -44.91 -13.27
CA ARG A 280 -13.78 -43.77 -13.87
C ARG A 280 -14.43 -42.43 -13.54
N LEU A 281 -15.74 -42.30 -13.75
CA LEU A 281 -16.48 -41.08 -13.45
C LEU A 281 -16.50 -40.79 -11.95
N THR A 282 -16.55 -41.82 -11.12
CA THR A 282 -16.52 -41.69 -9.66
C THR A 282 -15.21 -41.11 -9.17
N THR A 283 -14.07 -41.64 -9.65
CA THR A 283 -12.75 -41.10 -9.30
C THR A 283 -12.59 -39.66 -9.80
N MET A 284 -12.91 -39.40 -11.07
CA MET A 284 -12.78 -38.06 -11.68
C MET A 284 -13.61 -37.01 -10.92
N THR A 285 -14.86 -37.36 -10.61
CA THR A 285 -15.77 -36.50 -9.83
C THR A 285 -15.21 -36.24 -8.43
N GLY A 286 -14.71 -37.28 -7.76
CA GLY A 286 -14.05 -37.17 -6.45
C GLY A 286 -12.85 -36.22 -6.46
N GLU A 287 -11.97 -36.34 -7.46
CA GLU A 287 -10.80 -35.48 -7.62
C GLU A 287 -11.18 -34.02 -7.87
N LEU A 288 -12.17 -33.76 -8.75
CA LEU A 288 -12.68 -32.40 -9.03
C LEU A 288 -13.29 -31.74 -7.79
N ILE A 289 -14.11 -32.46 -7.03
CA ILE A 289 -14.70 -31.95 -5.78
C ILE A 289 -13.60 -31.64 -4.78
N SER A 290 -12.61 -32.53 -4.63
CA SER A 290 -11.48 -32.32 -3.75
C SER A 290 -10.66 -31.09 -4.15
N MET A 291 -10.40 -30.87 -5.45
CA MET A 291 -9.74 -29.67 -5.96
C MET A 291 -10.52 -28.41 -5.60
N ALA A 292 -11.81 -28.41 -5.88
CA ALA A 292 -12.69 -27.28 -5.67
C ALA A 292 -12.81 -26.93 -4.18
N LYS A 293 -12.90 -27.94 -3.32
CA LYS A 293 -12.85 -27.77 -1.85
C LYS A 293 -11.52 -27.22 -1.37
N MET A 294 -10.40 -27.69 -1.92
CA MET A 294 -9.06 -27.19 -1.56
C MET A 294 -8.88 -25.71 -1.96
N ALA A 295 -9.35 -25.32 -3.15
CA ALA A 295 -9.27 -23.94 -3.61
C ALA A 295 -10.07 -22.96 -2.73
N GLU A 296 -11.16 -23.42 -2.10
CA GLU A 296 -12.02 -22.60 -1.25
C GLU A 296 -11.69 -22.67 0.25
N SER A 297 -11.17 -23.80 0.72
CA SER A 297 -10.83 -23.97 2.12
C SER A 297 -9.80 -22.91 2.53
N ASP A 298 -10.05 -22.25 3.67
CA ASP A 298 -9.11 -21.31 4.30
C ASP A 298 -7.95 -22.15 4.87
N LEU A 299 -7.16 -22.79 3.99
CA LEU A 299 -6.04 -23.68 4.30
C LEU A 299 -4.96 -22.98 5.12
N GLU A 300 -4.99 -21.65 5.16
CA GLU A 300 -4.26 -20.82 6.12
C GLU A 300 -4.52 -21.21 7.58
N LEU A 301 -5.69 -21.78 7.91
CA LEU A 301 -6.06 -22.19 9.27
C LEU A 301 -5.38 -23.49 9.74
N ASN A 302 -4.88 -24.32 8.81
CA ASN A 302 -4.31 -25.63 9.13
C ASN A 302 -2.82 -25.73 8.75
N LYS A 303 -2.14 -24.61 8.50
CA LYS A 303 -0.68 -24.61 8.29
C LYS A 303 0.02 -24.67 9.65
N ARG A 304 0.97 -25.58 9.78
CA ARG A 304 1.81 -25.77 10.98
C ARG A 304 3.27 -25.91 10.59
N ASP A 305 4.16 -25.68 11.55
CA ASP A 305 5.56 -26.07 11.39
C ASP A 305 5.65 -27.60 11.33
N LEU A 306 6.36 -28.11 10.34
CA LEU A 306 6.53 -29.54 10.07
C LEU A 306 7.93 -29.81 9.47
N ASP A 307 8.40 -31.05 9.57
CA ASP A 307 9.58 -31.51 8.83
C ASP A 307 9.14 -32.02 7.45
N LEU A 308 9.55 -31.31 6.40
CA LEU A 308 9.21 -31.67 5.03
C LEU A 308 9.95 -32.93 4.59
N SER A 309 11.13 -33.19 5.13
CA SER A 309 11.97 -34.35 4.81
C SER A 309 11.33 -35.63 5.31
N GLU A 310 10.86 -35.63 6.57
CA GLU A 310 10.15 -36.76 7.18
C GLU A 310 8.85 -37.04 6.41
N LEU A 311 8.04 -36.01 6.17
CA LEU A 311 6.81 -36.10 5.38
C LEU A 311 7.06 -36.71 4.00
N CYS A 312 8.07 -36.20 3.28
CA CYS A 312 8.42 -36.73 1.96
C CYS A 312 8.87 -38.19 2.05
N ARG A 313 9.72 -38.58 3.01
CA ARG A 313 10.14 -39.99 3.17
C ARG A 313 8.94 -40.90 3.42
N GLU A 314 8.13 -40.61 4.43
CA GLU A 314 6.95 -41.40 4.80
C GLU A 314 6.00 -41.62 3.61
N THR A 315 5.81 -40.57 2.80
CA THR A 315 4.83 -40.63 1.70
C THR A 315 5.41 -41.28 0.45
N LEU A 316 6.71 -41.11 0.18
CA LEU A 316 7.36 -41.58 -1.05
C LEU A 316 7.88 -43.01 -0.94
N GLU A 317 8.15 -43.52 0.27
CA GLU A 317 8.67 -44.86 0.50
C GLU A 317 7.76 -45.98 -0.03
N PRO A 318 6.42 -45.97 0.16
CA PRO A 318 5.54 -47.02 -0.36
C PRO A 318 5.54 -47.14 -1.90
N PHE A 319 5.87 -46.06 -2.62
CA PHE A 319 5.96 -46.08 -4.09
C PHE A 319 7.19 -46.82 -4.60
N GLY A 320 8.20 -47.04 -3.76
CA GLY A 320 9.36 -47.85 -4.13
C GLY A 320 8.98 -49.31 -4.43
N LEU A 321 8.16 -49.92 -3.56
CA LEU A 321 7.67 -51.28 -3.75
C LEU A 321 6.83 -51.40 -5.03
N MET A 322 5.94 -50.42 -5.28
CA MET A 322 5.11 -50.36 -6.48
C MET A 322 5.95 -50.22 -7.77
N ALA A 323 7.05 -49.45 -7.72
CA ALA A 323 7.97 -49.33 -8.84
C ALA A 323 8.73 -50.64 -9.10
N GLU A 324 9.18 -51.31 -8.04
CA GLU A 324 9.88 -52.60 -8.14
C GLU A 324 8.99 -53.70 -8.73
N GLU A 325 7.71 -53.77 -8.34
CA GLU A 325 6.72 -54.68 -8.93
C GLU A 325 6.54 -54.48 -10.45
N GLN A 326 6.79 -53.27 -10.95
CA GLN A 326 6.75 -52.91 -12.38
C GLN A 326 8.12 -53.03 -13.07
N GLY A 327 9.14 -53.55 -12.37
CA GLY A 327 10.50 -53.70 -12.89
C GLY A 327 11.26 -52.38 -13.06
N LEU A 328 10.87 -51.33 -12.32
CA LEU A 328 11.50 -50.02 -12.33
C LEU A 328 12.45 -49.85 -11.14
N GLY A 329 13.55 -49.13 -11.33
CA GLY A 329 14.39 -48.67 -10.22
C GLY A 329 13.77 -47.46 -9.52
N TYR A 330 13.98 -47.32 -8.21
CA TYR A 330 13.47 -46.19 -7.43
C TYR A 330 14.53 -45.63 -6.48
N VAL A 331 14.86 -44.34 -6.62
CA VAL A 331 15.89 -43.67 -5.84
C VAL A 331 15.34 -42.42 -5.16
N MET A 332 15.49 -42.35 -3.84
CA MET A 332 15.14 -41.17 -3.03
C MET A 332 16.40 -40.42 -2.57
N ASP A 333 16.51 -39.14 -2.93
CA ASP A 333 17.56 -38.22 -2.47
C ASP A 333 16.91 -37.02 -1.76
N ILE A 334 16.63 -37.20 -0.47
CA ILE A 334 15.92 -36.25 0.39
C ILE A 334 16.89 -35.65 1.40
N THR A 335 17.14 -34.34 1.28
CA THR A 335 17.95 -33.57 2.25
C THR A 335 17.29 -33.66 3.64
N PRO A 336 18.01 -34.03 4.71
CA PRO A 336 17.45 -34.16 6.05
C PRO A 336 17.10 -32.81 6.70
N ASP A 337 16.23 -32.85 7.70
CA ASP A 337 15.89 -31.75 8.63
C ASP A 337 15.49 -30.42 7.95
N ILE A 338 14.64 -30.48 6.92
CA ILE A 338 14.06 -29.30 6.27
C ILE A 338 12.78 -28.85 7.01
N PRO A 339 12.82 -27.77 7.81
CA PRO A 339 11.62 -27.21 8.40
C PRO A 339 10.79 -26.49 7.34
N PHE A 340 9.47 -26.70 7.37
CA PHE A 340 8.53 -26.05 6.47
C PHE A 340 7.26 -25.63 7.21
N PHE A 341 6.61 -24.57 6.73
CA PHE A 341 5.33 -24.10 7.27
C PHE A 341 4.23 -24.32 6.24
N GLY A 342 3.40 -25.33 6.46
CA GLY A 342 2.44 -25.79 5.46
C GLY A 342 1.37 -26.70 6.03
N ASN A 343 0.44 -27.11 5.18
CA ASN A 343 -0.57 -28.10 5.53
C ASN A 343 -0.06 -29.49 5.15
N GLU A 344 0.17 -30.32 6.16
CA GLU A 344 0.72 -31.66 6.02
C GLU A 344 -0.08 -32.54 5.03
N GLN A 345 -1.41 -32.61 5.16
CA GLN A 345 -2.25 -33.47 4.32
C GLN A 345 -2.12 -33.12 2.84
N THR A 346 -2.15 -31.82 2.51
CA THR A 346 -1.99 -31.37 1.12
C THR A 346 -0.58 -31.62 0.59
N LEU A 347 0.46 -31.50 1.42
CA LEU A 347 1.84 -31.80 1.02
C LEU A 347 2.06 -33.31 0.81
N LYS A 348 1.46 -34.17 1.66
CA LYS A 348 1.43 -35.62 1.45
C LYS A 348 0.78 -35.93 0.10
N GLN A 349 -0.38 -35.34 -0.17
CA GLN A 349 -1.06 -35.49 -1.46
C GLN A 349 -0.21 -35.04 -2.66
N LEU A 350 0.51 -33.92 -2.56
CA LEU A 350 1.45 -33.49 -3.60
C LEU A 350 2.54 -34.55 -3.85
N CYS A 351 3.15 -35.08 -2.80
CA CYS A 351 4.17 -36.12 -2.93
C CYS A 351 3.61 -37.37 -3.62
N SER A 352 2.42 -37.83 -3.20
CA SER A 352 1.74 -38.96 -3.82
C SER A 352 1.44 -38.71 -5.30
N ILE A 353 0.97 -37.52 -5.68
CA ILE A 353 0.69 -37.18 -7.09
C ILE A 353 1.96 -37.24 -7.93
N LEU A 354 3.07 -36.69 -7.44
CA LEU A 354 4.34 -36.68 -8.18
C LEU A 354 4.92 -38.09 -8.32
N ALA A 355 4.84 -38.91 -7.28
CA ALA A 355 5.30 -40.30 -7.29
C ALA A 355 4.43 -41.20 -8.19
N ASP A 356 3.11 -41.13 -8.03
CA ASP A 356 2.14 -41.86 -8.86
C ASP A 356 2.31 -41.52 -10.34
N ASN A 357 2.51 -40.24 -10.66
CA ASN A 357 2.81 -39.81 -12.03
C ASN A 357 4.15 -40.39 -12.53
N ALA A 358 5.20 -40.36 -11.72
CA ALA A 358 6.50 -40.89 -12.12
C ALA A 358 6.45 -42.41 -12.37
N VAL A 359 5.75 -43.18 -11.54
CA VAL A 359 5.59 -44.64 -11.71
C VAL A 359 4.78 -44.96 -12.96
N LYS A 360 3.64 -44.29 -13.16
CA LYS A 360 2.74 -44.56 -14.31
C LYS A 360 3.34 -44.27 -15.68
N TYR A 361 4.25 -43.30 -15.77
CA TYR A 361 4.79 -42.81 -17.04
C TYR A 361 6.29 -43.10 -17.20
N ALA A 362 6.89 -43.89 -16.31
CA ALA A 362 8.26 -44.35 -16.47
C ALA A 362 8.39 -45.37 -17.60
N ALA A 363 9.42 -45.21 -18.44
CA ALA A 363 9.76 -46.22 -19.44
C ALA A 363 10.20 -47.53 -18.76
N PRO A 364 9.85 -48.71 -19.31
CA PRO A 364 10.17 -50.01 -18.70
C PRO A 364 11.67 -50.17 -18.41
N GLY A 365 12.01 -50.74 -17.25
CA GLY A 365 13.41 -51.00 -16.86
C GLY A 365 14.24 -49.76 -16.50
N THR A 366 13.63 -48.58 -16.41
CA THR A 366 14.33 -47.34 -16.06
C THR A 366 14.22 -47.01 -14.57
N THR A 367 14.94 -45.96 -14.13
CA THR A 367 14.95 -45.53 -12.73
C THR A 367 14.22 -44.21 -12.54
N ILE A 368 13.37 -44.16 -11.52
CA ILE A 368 12.68 -42.96 -11.04
C ILE A 368 13.51 -42.31 -9.93
N TYR A 369 13.71 -41.01 -10.03
CA TYR A 369 14.42 -40.20 -9.03
C TYR A 369 13.47 -39.24 -8.34
N MET A 370 13.29 -39.41 -7.03
CA MET A 370 12.56 -38.50 -6.17
C MET A 370 13.54 -37.69 -5.33
N THR A 371 13.57 -36.36 -5.50
CA THR A 371 14.57 -35.52 -4.82
C THR A 371 13.94 -34.35 -4.07
N LEU A 372 14.42 -34.08 -2.85
CA LEU A 372 14.14 -32.86 -2.09
C LEU A 372 15.46 -32.15 -1.80
N LYS A 373 15.68 -31.01 -2.45
CA LYS A 373 16.92 -30.21 -2.29
C LYS A 373 16.63 -28.75 -1.98
N LYS A 374 17.47 -28.18 -1.12
CA LYS A 374 17.51 -26.73 -0.90
C LYS A 374 18.45 -26.08 -1.92
N LYS A 375 17.93 -25.17 -2.74
CA LYS A 375 18.72 -24.35 -3.67
C LYS A 375 18.52 -22.86 -3.33
N GLY A 376 19.53 -22.25 -2.73
CA GLY A 376 19.44 -20.88 -2.24
C GLY A 376 18.33 -20.72 -1.18
N ARG A 377 17.34 -19.88 -1.47
CA ARG A 377 16.18 -19.60 -0.59
C ARG A 377 14.92 -20.39 -0.94
N ARG A 378 15.05 -21.40 -1.81
CA ARG A 378 13.94 -22.23 -2.25
C ARG A 378 14.20 -23.71 -1.99
N LEU A 379 13.14 -24.41 -1.64
CA LEU A 379 13.11 -25.85 -1.54
C LEU A 379 12.56 -26.40 -2.86
N HIS A 380 13.18 -27.43 -3.40
CA HIS A 380 12.79 -28.07 -4.64
C HIS A 380 12.47 -29.53 -4.38
N LEU A 381 11.19 -29.88 -4.48
CA LEU A 381 10.72 -31.26 -4.55
C LEU A 381 10.54 -31.60 -6.03
N SER A 382 11.17 -32.67 -6.51
CA SER A 382 11.04 -33.06 -7.91
C SER A 382 10.97 -34.56 -8.11
N SER A 383 10.19 -34.97 -9.10
CA SER A 383 10.26 -36.28 -9.75
C SER A 383 11.00 -36.15 -11.08
N ASP A 384 11.81 -37.15 -11.40
CA ASP A 384 12.56 -37.23 -12.65
C ASP A 384 12.60 -38.69 -13.10
N ASN A 385 12.02 -38.99 -14.26
CA ASN A 385 11.95 -40.33 -14.82
C ASN A 385 12.16 -40.29 -16.34
N VAL A 386 12.66 -41.37 -16.91
CA VAL A 386 12.66 -41.57 -18.37
C VAL A 386 11.21 -41.83 -18.79
N ALA A 387 10.75 -41.17 -19.86
CA ALA A 387 9.40 -41.29 -20.36
C ALA A 387 9.42 -41.19 -21.90
N GLU A 388 8.73 -42.14 -22.55
CA GLU A 388 8.71 -42.23 -24.01
C GLU A 388 7.77 -41.18 -24.64
N GLY A 389 8.14 -40.68 -25.82
CA GLY A 389 7.26 -39.85 -26.64
C GLY A 389 7.01 -38.43 -26.11
N ILE A 390 7.89 -37.90 -25.25
CA ILE A 390 7.77 -36.54 -24.73
C ILE A 390 8.47 -35.53 -25.65
N ARG A 391 7.76 -34.46 -26.01
CA ARG A 391 8.35 -33.37 -26.78
C ARG A 391 9.40 -32.63 -25.93
N LYS A 392 10.55 -32.33 -26.53
CA LYS A 392 11.60 -31.50 -25.91
C LYS A 392 11.10 -30.08 -25.58
N GLY A 393 11.48 -29.59 -24.40
CA GLY A 393 11.21 -28.24 -23.91
C GLY A 393 10.32 -28.19 -22.68
N ASN A 394 9.77 -27.00 -22.42
CA ASN A 394 8.82 -26.76 -21.35
C ASN A 394 7.51 -27.52 -21.62
N ARG A 395 7.01 -28.24 -20.62
CA ARG A 395 5.81 -29.08 -20.68
C ARG A 395 4.74 -28.63 -19.68
N ASN A 396 4.66 -27.35 -19.37
CA ASN A 396 3.69 -26.82 -18.41
C ASN A 396 2.22 -27.02 -18.82
N GLU A 397 1.93 -27.31 -20.09
CA GLU A 397 0.60 -27.77 -20.53
C GLU A 397 0.16 -29.06 -19.83
N LEU A 398 1.08 -29.87 -19.28
CA LEU A 398 0.76 -31.04 -18.45
C LEU A 398 0.00 -30.69 -17.16
N PHE A 399 -0.03 -29.42 -16.76
CA PHE A 399 -0.83 -28.96 -15.63
C PHE A 399 -2.24 -28.51 -16.03
N GLU A 400 -2.57 -28.47 -17.32
CA GLU A 400 -3.93 -28.19 -17.79
C GLU A 400 -4.89 -29.31 -17.39
N ARG A 401 -6.12 -28.94 -17.04
CA ARG A 401 -7.13 -29.91 -16.59
C ARG A 401 -7.53 -30.81 -17.74
N PHE A 402 -7.60 -32.11 -17.46
CA PHE A 402 -7.94 -33.16 -18.42
C PHE A 402 -6.93 -33.32 -19.57
N TYR A 403 -5.83 -32.56 -19.56
CA TYR A 403 -4.81 -32.69 -20.58
C TYR A 403 -4.04 -34.00 -20.39
N ARG A 404 -3.83 -34.69 -21.51
CA ARG A 404 -2.99 -35.89 -21.61
C ARG A 404 -2.13 -35.70 -22.85
N GLY A 405 -0.85 -36.06 -22.79
CA GLY A 405 0.02 -36.00 -23.96
C GLY A 405 -0.39 -37.01 -25.03
N ASP A 406 -0.11 -36.70 -26.30
CA ASP A 406 -0.46 -37.47 -27.52
C ASP A 406 0.37 -38.76 -27.73
N THR A 407 0.70 -39.50 -26.67
CA THR A 407 1.41 -40.78 -26.82
C THR A 407 0.44 -41.91 -27.12
N SER A 408 0.74 -42.78 -28.08
CA SER A 408 -0.03 -43.99 -28.42
C SER A 408 -0.28 -44.94 -27.23
N HIS A 409 0.53 -44.86 -26.17
CA HIS A 409 0.35 -45.57 -24.90
C HIS A 409 -0.60 -44.89 -23.89
N SER A 410 -1.06 -43.65 -24.14
CA SER A 410 -1.93 -42.93 -23.20
C SER A 410 -3.30 -43.59 -23.05
N GLN A 411 -3.70 -44.47 -23.96
CA GLN A 411 -4.96 -45.21 -23.85
C GLN A 411 -4.86 -46.37 -22.84
N GLU A 412 -3.68 -46.96 -22.62
CA GLU A 412 -3.48 -48.08 -21.69
C GLU A 412 -3.14 -47.62 -20.26
N THR A 413 -2.47 -46.47 -20.09
CA THR A 413 -2.13 -45.95 -18.76
C THR A 413 -3.36 -45.36 -18.05
N LYS A 414 -3.75 -45.91 -16.88
CA LYS A 414 -4.87 -45.40 -16.06
C LYS A 414 -4.58 -44.00 -15.48
N GLY A 415 -5.29 -42.97 -15.97
CA GLY A 415 -5.22 -41.60 -15.43
C GLY A 415 -6.14 -40.59 -16.13
N TYR A 416 -6.69 -39.62 -15.39
CA TYR A 416 -7.75 -38.71 -15.86
C TYR A 416 -7.31 -37.29 -16.20
N GLY A 417 -6.01 -36.98 -16.08
CA GLY A 417 -5.47 -35.64 -16.38
C GLY A 417 -5.79 -34.58 -15.32
N ILE A 418 -6.12 -34.99 -14.08
CA ILE A 418 -6.45 -34.06 -12.99
C ILE A 418 -5.29 -33.95 -11.98
N GLY A 419 -4.53 -35.02 -11.76
CA GLY A 419 -3.48 -35.09 -10.73
C GLY A 419 -2.48 -33.93 -10.80
N LEU A 420 -1.84 -33.70 -11.95
CA LEU A 420 -0.84 -32.63 -12.06
C LEU A 420 -1.43 -31.21 -11.89
N SER A 421 -2.67 -30.98 -12.34
CA SER A 421 -3.38 -29.71 -12.07
C SER A 421 -3.67 -29.50 -10.57
N MET A 422 -3.90 -30.59 -9.82
CA MET A 422 -3.98 -30.57 -8.36
C MET A 422 -2.62 -30.27 -7.75
N ALA A 423 -1.53 -30.90 -8.22
CA ALA A 423 -0.18 -30.62 -7.75
C ALA A 423 0.20 -29.13 -7.93
N GLN A 424 -0.19 -28.53 -9.07
CA GLN A 424 -0.06 -27.09 -9.28
C GLN A 424 -0.82 -26.29 -8.23
N THR A 425 -2.10 -26.61 -8.03
CA THR A 425 -2.96 -25.92 -7.06
C THR A 425 -2.37 -25.99 -5.63
N ILE A 426 -1.94 -27.18 -5.18
CA ILE A 426 -1.30 -27.38 -3.87
C ILE A 426 0.00 -26.56 -3.76
N THR A 427 0.79 -26.54 -4.82
CA THR A 427 2.06 -25.79 -4.85
C THR A 427 1.82 -24.29 -4.73
N GLU A 428 0.87 -23.75 -5.48
CA GLU A 428 0.47 -22.33 -5.45
C GLU A 428 -0.10 -21.92 -4.08
N LEU A 429 -0.91 -22.79 -3.45
CA LEU A 429 -1.44 -22.60 -2.09
C LEU A 429 -0.34 -22.45 -1.02
N HIS A 430 0.85 -22.98 -1.29
CA HIS A 430 2.05 -22.85 -0.45
C HIS A 430 2.99 -21.72 -0.90
N ASN A 431 2.51 -20.81 -1.77
CA ASN A 431 3.30 -19.73 -2.40
C ASN A 431 4.50 -20.27 -3.22
N GLY A 432 4.37 -21.49 -3.72
CA GLY A 432 5.34 -22.14 -4.58
C GLY A 432 5.09 -21.90 -6.07
N ARG A 433 5.93 -22.52 -6.90
CA ARG A 433 5.73 -22.65 -8.35
C ARG A 433 6.13 -24.05 -8.76
N ILE A 434 5.30 -24.72 -9.56
CA ILE A 434 5.60 -26.00 -10.19
C ILE A 434 5.98 -25.79 -11.66
N SER A 435 6.83 -26.66 -12.21
CA SER A 435 7.19 -26.66 -13.63
C SER A 435 7.46 -28.07 -14.12
N ALA A 436 7.11 -28.35 -15.37
CA ALA A 436 7.45 -29.60 -16.05
C ALA A 436 8.39 -29.30 -17.22
N ASN A 437 9.47 -30.05 -17.35
CA ASN A 437 10.47 -29.85 -18.40
C ASN A 437 10.98 -31.20 -18.92
N SER A 438 11.27 -31.26 -20.21
CA SER A 438 11.99 -32.36 -20.84
C SER A 438 13.17 -31.81 -21.64
N GLU A 439 14.40 -32.04 -21.16
CA GLU A 439 15.60 -31.43 -21.76
C GLU A 439 16.05 -32.12 -23.05
N ASP A 440 15.89 -33.43 -23.09
CA ASP A 440 16.32 -34.34 -24.16
C ASP A 440 15.15 -34.87 -25.00
N GLY A 441 13.91 -34.78 -24.51
CA GLY A 441 12.75 -35.43 -25.12
C GLY A 441 12.55 -36.88 -24.66
N GLU A 442 13.38 -37.35 -23.73
CA GLU A 442 13.38 -38.72 -23.22
C GLU A 442 13.16 -38.76 -21.70
N ARG A 443 13.35 -37.64 -21.00
CA ARG A 443 13.15 -37.53 -19.55
C ARG A 443 12.09 -36.50 -19.23
N LEU A 444 11.22 -36.83 -18.27
CA LEU A 444 10.26 -35.90 -17.70
C LEU A 444 10.70 -35.50 -16.31
N LYS A 445 10.93 -34.21 -16.12
CA LYS A 445 11.24 -33.64 -14.81
C LYS A 445 10.16 -32.69 -14.36
N ILE A 446 9.48 -33.03 -13.28
CA ILE A 446 8.48 -32.18 -12.64
C ILE A 446 9.09 -31.64 -11.34
N THR A 447 9.11 -30.33 -11.18
CA THR A 447 9.72 -29.66 -10.02
C THR A 447 8.74 -28.71 -9.36
N ALA A 448 8.35 -29.00 -8.13
CA ALA A 448 7.64 -28.08 -7.24
C ALA A 448 8.65 -27.31 -6.39
N SER A 449 8.62 -25.97 -6.49
CA SER A 449 9.53 -25.08 -5.76
C SER A 449 8.80 -24.26 -4.71
N PHE A 450 9.30 -24.25 -3.48
CA PHE A 450 8.69 -23.56 -2.34
C PHE A 450 9.65 -22.52 -1.75
N PRO A 451 9.15 -21.42 -1.15
CA PRO A 451 9.97 -20.55 -0.32
C PRO A 451 10.35 -21.28 0.99
N GLU A 452 11.62 -21.17 1.41
CA GLU A 452 12.18 -21.83 2.60
C GLU A 452 11.40 -21.61 3.90
N ARG A 453 10.67 -20.49 4.01
CA ARG A 453 9.59 -20.30 4.99
C ARG A 453 8.41 -19.73 4.23
N GLY A 454 7.26 -20.41 4.25
CA GLY A 454 6.00 -19.91 3.69
C GLY A 454 5.83 -18.44 4.05
N GLY A 455 5.53 -17.58 3.07
CA GLY A 455 5.70 -16.12 3.11
C GLY A 455 5.05 -15.33 4.27
N SER A 456 4.36 -16.00 5.20
CA SER A 456 3.74 -15.43 6.39
C SER A 456 4.74 -15.05 7.51
N ALA A 457 5.90 -15.75 7.61
CA ALA A 457 6.86 -15.49 8.68
C ALA A 457 7.50 -14.09 8.62
N ARG A 458 7.55 -13.43 7.46
CA ARG A 458 8.11 -12.07 7.33
C ARG A 458 7.17 -11.00 7.91
N ALA A 459 5.86 -11.26 7.94
CA ALA A 459 4.87 -10.40 8.56
C ALA A 459 4.85 -10.60 10.08
N ILE A 460 4.87 -11.86 10.55
CA ILE A 460 4.88 -12.19 11.98
C ILE A 460 6.19 -11.70 12.62
N ARG A 461 7.35 -11.92 12.00
CA ARG A 461 8.64 -11.45 12.53
C ARG A 461 8.77 -9.92 12.55
N LYS A 462 8.02 -9.18 11.72
CA LYS A 462 7.91 -7.71 11.82
C LYS A 462 7.11 -7.31 13.07
N VAL A 463 5.98 -7.97 13.31
CA VAL A 463 5.12 -7.71 14.49
C VAL A 463 5.83 -8.11 15.78
N THR A 464 6.46 -9.28 15.84
CA THR A 464 7.19 -9.76 17.03
C THR A 464 8.40 -8.88 17.34
N LYS A 465 9.19 -8.47 16.33
CA LYS A 465 10.31 -7.52 16.55
C LYS A 465 9.83 -6.13 16.99
N GLN A 466 8.62 -5.72 16.61
CA GLN A 466 8.04 -4.44 17.01
C GLN A 466 7.51 -4.50 18.44
N GLN A 467 6.94 -5.63 18.88
CA GLN A 467 6.56 -5.88 20.27
C GLN A 467 7.79 -6.00 21.19
N GLU A 468 8.84 -6.73 20.78
CA GLU A 468 10.09 -6.80 21.56
C GLU A 468 10.76 -5.43 21.71
N LYS A 469 10.73 -4.58 20.67
CA LYS A 469 11.21 -3.20 20.76
C LYS A 469 10.38 -2.35 21.71
N TYR A 470 9.05 -2.53 21.72
CA TYR A 470 8.14 -1.82 22.61
C TYR A 470 8.40 -2.20 24.08
N HIS A 471 8.51 -3.50 24.39
CA HIS A 471 8.80 -3.96 25.75
C HIS A 471 10.19 -3.53 26.25
N LYS A 472 11.22 -3.57 25.39
CA LYS A 472 12.57 -3.07 25.76
C LYS A 472 12.61 -1.55 25.98
N LYS A 473 11.76 -0.78 25.28
CA LYS A 473 11.67 0.66 25.48
C LYS A 473 10.99 0.99 26.82
N ASN A 474 9.88 0.31 27.12
CA ASN A 474 9.14 0.53 28.36
C ASN A 474 9.95 0.10 29.59
N ALA A 475 10.64 -1.04 29.54
CA ALA A 475 11.51 -1.49 30.64
C ALA A 475 12.63 -0.48 30.95
N LYS A 476 13.23 0.14 29.93
CA LYS A 476 14.24 1.20 30.10
C LYS A 476 13.66 2.50 30.66
N GLU A 477 12.43 2.86 30.29
CA GLU A 477 11.76 4.05 30.85
C GLU A 477 11.35 3.83 32.31
N GLU A 478 11.02 2.59 32.70
CA GLU A 478 10.67 2.22 34.07
C GLU A 478 11.90 2.18 34.98
N GLU A 479 13.02 1.60 34.54
CA GLU A 479 14.32 1.69 35.26
C GLU A 479 14.76 3.15 35.49
N LYS A 480 14.54 4.01 34.50
CA LYS A 480 14.92 5.43 34.59
C LYS A 480 14.02 6.23 35.55
N ARG A 481 12.77 5.80 35.74
CA ARG A 481 11.85 6.38 36.74
C ARG A 481 12.20 5.93 38.16
N LEU A 482 12.57 4.66 38.34
CA LEU A 482 12.99 4.12 39.63
C LEU A 482 14.36 4.63 40.08
N SER A 483 15.24 5.04 39.15
CA SER A 483 16.54 5.65 39.49
C SER A 483 16.47 7.14 39.83
N ASN A 484 15.34 7.80 39.56
CA ASN A 484 15.14 9.24 39.78
C ASN A 484 14.15 9.55 40.91
N ALA A 485 13.61 8.51 41.56
CA ALA A 485 12.86 8.57 42.82
C ALA A 485 13.76 8.07 43.94
#